data_AF-A0A914CLH4-F1
#
_entry.id   AF-A0A914CLH4-F1
#
_cell.length_a   1.000
_cell.length_b   1.000
_cell.length_c   1.000
_cell.angle_alpha   90.00
_cell.angle_beta   90.00
_cell.angle_gamma   90.00
#
_symmetry.space_group_name_H-M   'P 1'
#
loop_
_entity.id
_entity.type
_entity.pdbx_description
1 polymer ?
#
loop_
_entity_poly.entity_id
_entity_poly.type
_entity_poly.pdbx_seq_one_letter_code
_entity_poly.pdbx_strand_id
1 'polypeptide(L)'
;MAASCVYFMEDIANLVEQTASEVAPGISLERHFLSPKHLKEHRPNPSTFLPETIMAMQQHESLSIKNTDGEEELFTDVVCFGSREVAAVLTLGIDVGVAQLQLASRCELAALLDPPEKLGRDWSILAMKLNLTDQVPEVDSTGQSLSRTDQLLAEWALQSPEQASVGRLCAILEEMGRSDARDALYRTVPLYLFAPLDEPPTGSTNGTHHPHEANDSGVMSSSHSTSDPRSSSTISR
;
A
#
# COMPACT_ATOMS: atom_id res chain seq x y z
N MET A 1 -13.67 -18.89 -5.99
CA MET A 1 -12.85 -19.86 -5.22
C MET A 1 -11.42 -19.38 -5.04
N ALA A 2 -10.66 -19.07 -6.10
CA ALA A 2 -9.28 -18.57 -5.95
C ALA A 2 -9.19 -17.28 -5.11
N ALA A 3 -10.05 -16.29 -5.36
CA ALA A 3 -10.08 -15.05 -4.59
C ALA A 3 -10.26 -15.28 -3.07
N SER A 4 -11.24 -16.11 -2.68
CA SER A 4 -11.47 -16.46 -1.27
C SER A 4 -10.25 -17.13 -0.62
N CYS A 5 -9.53 -17.96 -1.35
CA CYS A 5 -8.28 -18.57 -0.86
C CYS A 5 -7.16 -17.53 -0.69
N VAL A 6 -7.04 -16.57 -1.60
CA VAL A 6 -6.05 -15.48 -1.48
C VAL A 6 -6.32 -14.66 -0.23
N TYR A 7 -7.54 -14.17 -0.04
CA TYR A 7 -7.90 -13.38 1.14
C TYR A 7 -7.72 -14.15 2.44
N PHE A 8 -8.12 -15.44 2.47
CA PHE A 8 -7.88 -16.27 3.65
C PHE A 8 -6.40 -16.44 3.99
N MET A 9 -5.54 -16.65 2.98
CA MET A 9 -4.10 -16.74 3.20
C MET A 9 -3.51 -15.41 3.64
N GLU A 10 -4.04 -14.30 3.13
CA GLU A 10 -3.65 -12.96 3.53
C GLU A 10 -4.04 -12.67 4.99
N ASP A 11 -5.24 -13.05 5.41
CA ASP A 11 -5.68 -12.93 6.81
C ASP A 11 -4.78 -13.72 7.76
N ILE A 12 -4.37 -14.94 7.37
CA ILE A 12 -3.42 -15.74 8.16
C ILE A 12 -2.07 -15.04 8.26
N ALA A 13 -1.54 -14.54 7.14
CA ALA A 13 -0.24 -13.89 7.13
C ALA A 13 -0.26 -12.61 7.97
N ASN A 14 -1.28 -11.78 7.81
CA ASN A 14 -1.49 -10.57 8.61
C ASN A 14 -1.62 -10.90 10.11
N LEU A 15 -2.31 -11.98 10.47
CA LEU A 15 -2.40 -12.43 11.86
C LEU A 15 -1.02 -12.80 12.43
N VAL A 16 -0.19 -13.49 11.65
CA VAL A 16 1.18 -13.84 12.05
C VAL A 16 2.03 -12.59 12.22
N GLU A 17 1.99 -11.66 11.26
CA GLU A 17 2.73 -10.41 11.30
C GLU A 17 2.32 -9.54 12.50
N GLN A 18 1.02 -9.38 12.73
CA GLN A 18 0.47 -8.65 13.87
C GLN A 18 0.90 -9.28 15.21
N THR A 19 0.80 -10.60 15.32
CA THR A 19 1.22 -11.32 16.54
C THR A 19 2.71 -11.12 16.82
N ALA A 20 3.56 -11.19 15.79
CA ALA A 20 4.99 -10.95 15.94
C ALA A 20 5.28 -9.51 16.39
N SER A 21 4.58 -8.52 15.83
CA SER A 21 4.72 -7.11 16.23
C SER A 21 4.30 -6.88 17.70
N GLU A 22 3.32 -7.61 18.20
CA GLU A 22 2.84 -7.47 19.60
C GLU A 22 3.77 -8.15 20.60
N VAL A 23 4.28 -9.34 20.26
CA VAL A 23 5.08 -10.17 21.19
C VAL A 23 6.56 -9.78 21.19
N ALA A 24 7.08 -9.31 20.05
CA ALA A 24 8.49 -8.95 19.88
C ALA A 24 8.63 -7.66 19.04
N PRO A 25 8.32 -6.49 19.62
CA PRO A 25 8.44 -5.21 18.91
C PRO A 25 9.91 -4.99 18.50
N GLY A 26 10.16 -5.04 17.20
CA GLY A 26 11.50 -4.93 16.61
C GLY A 26 11.98 -6.19 15.88
N ILE A 27 11.25 -7.31 15.92
CA ILE A 27 11.49 -8.40 14.99
C ILE A 27 11.04 -7.98 13.58
N SER A 28 11.95 -8.11 12.62
CA SER A 28 11.62 -7.91 11.21
C SER A 28 11.18 -9.25 10.61
N LEU A 29 10.07 -9.24 9.88
CA LEU A 29 9.57 -10.40 9.16
C LEU A 29 9.67 -10.15 7.66
N GLU A 30 10.02 -11.20 6.94
CA GLU A 30 10.08 -11.19 5.49
C GLU A 30 9.07 -12.16 4.93
N ARG A 31 8.42 -11.76 3.84
CA ARG A 31 7.43 -12.59 3.17
C ARG A 31 7.99 -13.23 1.91
N HIS A 32 8.18 -14.55 1.97
CA HIS A 32 8.66 -15.36 0.87
C HIS A 32 7.51 -16.15 0.26
N PHE A 33 7.45 -16.22 -1.07
CA PHE A 33 6.40 -16.97 -1.78
C PHE A 33 6.95 -18.28 -2.32
N LEU A 34 6.17 -19.35 -2.28
CA LEU A 34 6.52 -20.62 -2.91
C LEU A 34 6.08 -20.64 -4.37
N SER A 35 6.84 -21.32 -5.23
CA SER A 35 6.48 -21.52 -6.63
C SER A 35 5.15 -22.28 -6.80
N PRO A 36 4.11 -21.64 -7.37
CA PRO A 36 2.85 -22.32 -7.68
C PRO A 36 3.05 -23.51 -8.61
N LYS A 37 3.93 -23.41 -9.61
CA LYS A 37 4.31 -24.54 -10.47
C LYS A 37 4.89 -25.71 -9.67
N HIS A 38 5.87 -25.45 -8.81
CA HIS A 38 6.52 -26.52 -8.02
C HIS A 38 5.54 -27.15 -7.03
N LEU A 39 4.64 -26.36 -6.44
CA LEU A 39 3.57 -26.85 -5.56
C LEU A 39 2.60 -27.75 -6.32
N LYS A 40 2.16 -27.35 -7.52
CA LYS A 40 1.27 -28.14 -8.38
C LYS A 40 1.90 -29.47 -8.80
N GLU A 41 3.21 -29.49 -9.01
CA GLU A 41 3.99 -30.68 -9.35
C GLU A 41 4.34 -31.53 -8.12
N HIS A 42 3.91 -31.12 -6.92
CA HIS A 42 4.23 -31.79 -5.66
C HIS A 42 5.75 -31.99 -5.45
N ARG A 43 6.56 -31.02 -5.87
CA ARG A 43 8.02 -31.08 -5.64
C ARG A 43 8.29 -31.05 -4.13
N PRO A 44 9.22 -31.88 -3.62
CA PRO A 44 9.49 -31.97 -2.18
C PRO A 44 10.09 -30.68 -1.60
N ASN A 45 10.87 -29.95 -2.41
CA ASN A 45 11.47 -28.67 -2.06
C ASN A 45 11.06 -27.65 -3.12
N PRO A 46 9.88 -27.02 -2.99
CA PRO A 46 9.47 -25.96 -3.92
C PRO A 46 10.44 -24.77 -3.82
N SER A 47 10.72 -24.15 -4.96
CA SER A 47 11.54 -22.94 -5.01
C SER A 47 10.78 -21.76 -4.43
N THR A 48 11.51 -20.72 -4.04
CA THR A 48 10.92 -19.50 -3.45
C THR A 48 11.11 -18.29 -4.36
N PHE A 49 10.24 -17.30 -4.18
CA PHE A 49 10.41 -15.94 -4.64
C PHE A 49 10.74 -15.07 -3.44
N LEU A 50 11.91 -14.44 -3.50
CA LEU A 50 12.43 -13.56 -2.46
C LEU A 50 11.76 -12.17 -2.54
N PRO A 51 11.57 -11.47 -1.40
CA PRO A 51 11.06 -10.09 -1.37
C PRO A 51 11.79 -9.16 -2.36
N GLU A 52 13.12 -9.25 -2.40
CA GLU A 52 13.95 -8.42 -3.28
C GLU A 52 13.70 -8.69 -4.74
N THR A 53 13.41 -9.94 -5.11
CA THR A 53 13.13 -10.29 -6.50
C THR A 53 11.76 -9.77 -6.93
N ILE A 54 10.77 -9.79 -6.02
CA ILE A 54 9.44 -9.24 -6.27
C ILE A 54 9.52 -7.72 -6.40
N MET A 55 10.16 -7.03 -5.45
CA MET A 55 10.27 -5.58 -5.49
C MET A 55 11.11 -5.09 -6.67
N ALA A 56 12.21 -5.77 -7.00
CA ALA A 56 12.99 -5.44 -8.19
C ALA A 56 12.19 -5.64 -9.47
N MET A 57 11.36 -6.69 -9.56
CA MET A 57 10.46 -6.87 -10.71
C MET A 57 9.47 -5.71 -10.84
N GLN A 58 8.86 -5.27 -9.72
CA GLN A 58 7.94 -4.14 -9.73
C GLN A 58 8.64 -2.86 -10.17
N GLN A 59 9.85 -2.59 -9.66
CA GLN A 59 10.66 -1.43 -10.02
C GLN A 59 11.01 -1.38 -11.52
N HIS A 60 11.12 -2.54 -12.17
CA HIS A 60 11.37 -2.67 -13.60
C HIS A 60 10.09 -2.82 -14.44
N GLU A 61 8.90 -2.69 -13.82
CA GLU A 61 7.60 -2.84 -14.49
C GLU A 61 7.45 -4.18 -15.24
N SER A 62 8.10 -5.24 -14.75
CA SER A 62 8.01 -6.57 -15.35
C SER A 62 6.76 -7.30 -14.89
N LEU A 63 6.25 -8.23 -15.71
CA LEU A 63 5.09 -9.07 -15.38
C LEU A 63 5.49 -10.47 -14.90
N SER A 64 6.75 -10.87 -15.15
CA SER A 64 7.31 -12.14 -14.69
C SER A 64 8.38 -11.93 -13.61
N ILE A 65 8.43 -12.90 -12.70
CA ILE A 65 9.42 -13.01 -11.63
C ILE A 65 10.16 -14.34 -11.74
N LYS A 66 11.43 -14.33 -11.35
CA LYS A 66 12.27 -15.53 -11.28
C LYS A 66 12.32 -16.07 -9.86
N ASN A 67 12.16 -17.38 -9.72
CA ASN A 67 12.36 -18.04 -8.43
C ASN A 67 13.85 -18.33 -8.19
N THR A 68 14.18 -18.91 -7.02
CA THR A 68 15.55 -19.31 -6.64
C THR A 68 16.21 -20.30 -7.60
N ASP A 69 15.44 -21.04 -8.39
CA ASP A 69 15.94 -22.00 -9.38
C ASP A 69 16.09 -21.37 -10.77
N GLY A 70 15.75 -20.08 -10.91
CA GLY A 70 15.82 -19.32 -12.15
C GLY A 70 14.63 -19.53 -13.11
N GLU A 71 13.61 -20.28 -12.70
CA GLU A 71 12.39 -20.44 -13.50
C GLU A 71 11.50 -19.19 -13.38
N GLU A 72 10.90 -18.77 -14.50
CA GLU A 72 9.98 -17.62 -14.54
C GLU A 72 8.51 -18.04 -14.35
N GLU A 73 7.79 -17.24 -13.55
CA GLU A 73 6.34 -17.32 -13.37
C GLU A 73 5.72 -15.92 -13.42
N LEU A 74 4.44 -15.81 -13.77
CA LEU A 74 3.74 -14.54 -13.73
C LEU A 74 3.58 -14.08 -12.29
N PHE A 75 3.83 -12.80 -12.02
CA PHE A 75 3.67 -12.23 -10.69
C PHE A 75 2.27 -12.52 -10.11
N THR A 76 1.22 -12.34 -10.91
CA THR A 76 -0.17 -12.59 -10.51
C THR A 76 -0.47 -14.06 -10.20
N ASP A 77 0.27 -15.00 -10.81
CA ASP A 77 0.11 -16.42 -10.48
C ASP A 77 0.68 -16.71 -9.09
N VAL A 78 1.78 -16.04 -8.74
CA VAL A 78 2.48 -16.21 -7.46
C VAL A 78 1.74 -15.55 -6.31
N VAL A 79 1.34 -14.27 -6.44
CA VAL A 79 0.75 -13.52 -5.32
C VAL A 79 -0.78 -13.52 -5.30
N CYS A 80 -1.45 -13.77 -6.44
CA CYS A 80 -2.92 -13.77 -6.54
C CYS A 80 -3.49 -15.14 -6.92
N PHE A 81 -2.68 -16.21 -6.96
CA PHE A 81 -3.09 -17.54 -7.41
C PHE A 81 -3.75 -17.54 -8.80
N GLY A 82 -3.32 -16.61 -9.67
CA GLY A 82 -3.88 -16.40 -11.01
C GLY A 82 -5.25 -15.71 -11.03
N SER A 83 -5.74 -15.23 -9.89
CA SER A 83 -7.02 -14.54 -9.77
C SER A 83 -6.94 -13.13 -10.36
N ARG A 84 -7.58 -12.92 -11.52
CA ARG A 84 -7.68 -11.60 -12.16
C ARG A 84 -8.47 -10.59 -11.34
N GLU A 85 -9.48 -11.05 -10.61
CA GLU A 85 -10.31 -10.22 -9.73
C GLU A 85 -9.45 -9.59 -8.63
N VAL A 86 -8.59 -10.40 -7.99
CA VAL A 86 -7.70 -9.92 -6.93
C VAL A 86 -6.57 -9.06 -7.52
N ALA A 87 -6.01 -9.46 -8.66
CA ALA A 87 -4.98 -8.67 -9.33
C ALA A 87 -5.48 -7.28 -9.77
N ALA A 88 -6.78 -7.11 -10.05
CA ALA A 88 -7.36 -5.84 -10.47
C ALA A 88 -7.46 -4.80 -9.33
N VAL A 89 -7.38 -5.24 -8.07
CA VAL A 89 -7.46 -4.38 -6.88
C VAL A 89 -6.16 -4.38 -6.07
N LEU A 90 -5.08 -4.86 -6.68
CA LEU A 90 -3.76 -4.94 -6.07
C LEU A 90 -3.04 -3.60 -6.22
N THR A 91 -2.55 -3.07 -5.10
CA THR A 91 -1.56 -1.99 -5.07
C THR A 91 -0.18 -2.63 -4.96
N LEU A 92 0.75 -2.25 -5.85
CA LEU A 92 2.12 -2.79 -5.80
C LEU A 92 2.88 -2.21 -4.60
N GLY A 93 3.85 -2.96 -4.08
CA GLY A 93 4.72 -2.51 -2.98
C GLY A 93 5.44 -1.21 -3.30
N ILE A 94 5.86 -1.01 -4.56
CA ILE A 94 6.47 0.24 -5.03
C ILE A 94 5.54 1.46 -4.99
N ASP A 95 4.22 1.24 -5.02
CA ASP A 95 3.20 2.29 -4.99
C ASP A 95 2.74 2.60 -3.56
N VAL A 96 3.20 1.84 -2.56
CA VAL A 96 2.91 2.09 -1.15
C VAL A 96 3.54 3.43 -0.74
N GLY A 97 2.75 4.27 -0.06
CA GLY A 97 3.23 5.54 0.46
C GLY A 97 4.22 5.34 1.62
N VAL A 98 5.27 6.16 1.68
CA VAL A 98 6.30 6.10 2.72
C VAL A 98 5.74 6.33 4.13
N ALA A 99 4.64 7.08 4.25
CA ALA A 99 3.92 7.23 5.52
C ALA A 99 3.36 5.91 6.08
N GLN A 100 3.17 4.91 5.23
CA GLN A 100 2.63 3.59 5.60
C GLN A 100 3.73 2.59 6.00
N LEU A 101 5.01 3.03 6.00
CA LEU A 101 6.11 2.17 6.42
C LEU A 101 5.99 1.76 7.89
N GLN A 102 6.10 0.47 8.14
CA GLN A 102 6.15 -0.09 9.47
C GLN A 102 7.38 0.41 10.23
N LEU A 103 7.30 0.43 11.57
CA LEU A 103 8.38 0.91 12.43
C LEU A 103 9.70 0.18 12.16
N ALA A 104 9.68 -1.13 11.93
CA ALA A 104 10.87 -1.91 11.61
C ALA A 104 11.59 -1.39 10.36
N SER A 105 10.84 -1.14 9.27
CA SER A 105 11.38 -0.55 8.02
C SER A 105 12.05 0.80 8.27
N ARG A 106 11.39 1.67 9.06
CA ARG A 106 11.87 3.02 9.35
C ARG A 106 13.13 2.98 10.22
N CYS A 107 13.16 2.11 11.23
CA CYS A 107 14.33 1.90 12.08
C CYS A 107 15.52 1.33 11.30
N GLU A 108 15.31 0.36 10.41
CA GLU A 108 16.40 -0.23 9.62
C GLU A 108 17.00 0.79 8.65
N LEU A 109 16.16 1.57 7.96
CA LEU A 109 16.61 2.70 7.14
C LEU A 109 17.38 3.74 7.94
N ALA A 110 16.85 4.17 9.07
CA ALA A 110 17.49 5.14 9.96
C ALA A 110 18.87 4.66 10.41
N ALA A 111 18.99 3.38 10.82
CA ALA A 111 20.25 2.79 11.24
C ALA A 111 21.32 2.81 10.13
N LEU A 112 20.90 2.76 8.86
CA LEU A 112 21.78 2.80 7.70
C LEU A 112 22.12 4.22 7.24
N LEU A 113 21.23 5.19 7.41
CA LEU A 113 21.33 6.53 6.80
C LEU A 113 21.65 7.65 7.80
N ASP A 114 21.33 7.50 9.08
CA ASP A 114 21.66 8.50 10.11
C ASP A 114 23.16 8.59 10.41
N PRO A 115 23.94 7.49 10.46
CA PRO A 115 25.37 7.58 10.66
C PRO A 115 26.08 8.24 9.46
N PRO A 116 27.14 9.03 9.70
CA PRO A 116 27.90 9.64 8.62
C PRO A 116 28.57 8.56 7.75
N GLU A 117 28.41 8.67 6.44
CA GLU A 117 29.01 7.75 5.46
C GLU A 117 30.30 8.36 4.87
N LYS A 118 31.28 7.52 4.52
CA LYS A 118 32.62 7.99 4.12
C LYS A 118 32.64 8.89 2.88
N LEU A 119 31.68 8.71 1.97
CA LEU A 119 31.48 9.53 0.78
C LEU A 119 30.31 10.52 0.96
N GLY A 120 29.82 10.68 2.19
CA GLY A 120 28.69 11.55 2.54
C GLY A 120 27.34 11.03 2.08
N ARG A 121 27.19 9.76 1.67
CA ARG A 121 25.92 9.20 1.16
C ARG A 121 24.96 8.83 2.29
N ASP A 122 24.62 9.81 3.10
CA ASP A 122 23.80 9.71 4.30
C ASP A 122 22.50 10.53 4.18
N TRP A 123 21.80 10.71 5.30
CA TRP A 123 20.56 11.46 5.42
C TRP A 123 20.63 12.88 4.83
N SER A 124 21.80 13.52 4.81
CA SER A 124 21.94 14.88 4.28
C SER A 124 21.81 14.93 2.75
N ILE A 125 22.38 13.94 2.06
CA ILE A 125 22.19 13.76 0.61
C ILE A 125 20.76 13.31 0.31
N LEU A 126 20.17 12.48 1.18
CA LEU A 126 18.76 12.12 1.06
C LEU A 126 17.88 13.38 1.10
N ALA A 127 18.10 14.29 2.06
CA ALA A 127 17.37 15.56 2.14
C ALA A 127 17.46 16.36 0.83
N MET A 128 18.65 16.44 0.22
CA MET A 128 18.81 17.08 -1.10
C MET A 128 18.01 16.38 -2.19
N LYS A 129 18.07 15.04 -2.26
CA LYS A 129 17.34 14.26 -3.27
C LYS A 129 15.82 14.33 -3.11
N LEU A 130 15.35 14.53 -1.89
CA LEU A 130 13.94 14.76 -1.56
C LEU A 130 13.50 16.22 -1.74
N ASN A 131 14.42 17.13 -2.09
CA ASN A 131 14.20 18.59 -2.13
C ASN A 131 13.78 19.20 -0.79
N LEU A 132 14.29 18.65 0.31
CA LEU A 132 14.02 19.08 1.70
C LEU A 132 15.23 19.81 2.32
N THR A 133 16.05 20.48 1.51
CA THR A 133 17.26 21.19 2.00
C THR A 133 16.94 22.25 3.04
N ASP A 134 15.77 22.88 2.94
CA ASP A 134 15.33 23.93 3.88
C ASP A 134 15.01 23.37 5.26
N GLN A 135 14.77 22.05 5.37
CA GLN A 135 14.45 21.35 6.61
C GLN A 135 15.71 20.83 7.34
N VAL A 136 16.87 20.81 6.66
CA VAL A 136 18.13 20.30 7.22
C VAL A 136 18.54 20.99 8.52
N PRO A 137 18.45 22.33 8.67
CA PRO A 137 18.83 22.99 9.92
C PRO A 137 17.98 22.56 11.11
N GLU A 138 16.67 22.38 10.90
CA GLU A 138 15.75 21.92 11.94
C GLU A 138 16.05 20.48 12.33
N VAL A 139 16.12 19.58 11.33
CA VAL A 139 16.42 18.16 11.53
C VAL A 139 17.76 17.97 12.24
N ASP A 140 18.81 18.73 11.87
CA ASP A 140 20.11 18.62 12.53
C ASP A 140 20.11 19.14 13.97
N SER A 141 19.28 20.15 14.27
CA SER A 141 19.14 20.71 15.62
C SER A 141 18.50 19.75 16.63
N THR A 142 17.76 18.74 16.16
CA THR A 142 17.15 17.71 17.02
C THR A 142 18.15 16.77 17.69
N GLY A 143 19.41 16.78 17.22
CA GLY A 143 20.51 16.00 17.79
C GLY A 143 20.34 14.49 17.58
N GLN A 144 20.82 13.68 18.53
CA GLN A 144 20.72 12.21 18.49
C GLN A 144 19.42 11.66 19.08
N SER A 145 18.51 12.53 19.51
CA SER A 145 17.29 12.16 20.22
C SER A 145 16.23 11.55 19.30
N LEU A 146 16.30 11.89 18.02
CA LEU A 146 15.38 11.47 16.96
C LEU A 146 16.17 11.06 15.72
N SER A 147 15.64 10.12 14.96
CA SER A 147 16.22 9.78 13.66
C SER A 147 16.03 10.93 12.68
N ARG A 148 17.10 11.31 11.98
CA ARG A 148 17.04 12.35 10.95
C ARG A 148 16.38 11.83 9.68
N THR A 149 16.69 10.58 9.34
CA THR A 149 16.07 9.86 8.23
C THR A 149 14.56 9.76 8.41
N ASP A 150 14.08 9.35 9.60
CA ASP A 150 12.63 9.24 9.86
C ASP A 150 11.93 10.60 9.77
N GLN A 151 12.53 11.66 10.30
CA GLN A 151 12.00 13.03 10.18
C GLN A 151 11.87 13.47 8.73
N LEU A 152 12.89 13.23 7.90
CA LEU A 152 12.84 13.58 6.47
C LEU A 152 11.79 12.78 5.71
N LEU A 153 11.62 11.49 6.02
CA LEU A 153 10.59 10.66 5.40
C LEU A 153 9.18 11.12 5.79
N ALA A 154 8.97 11.49 7.06
CA ALA A 154 7.71 12.05 7.53
C ALA A 154 7.39 13.38 6.84
N GLU A 155 8.37 14.27 6.76
CA GLU A 155 8.21 15.57 6.11
C GLU A 155 7.98 15.42 4.59
N TRP A 156 8.69 14.52 3.93
CA TRP A 156 8.49 14.23 2.52
C TRP A 156 7.08 13.70 2.24
N ALA A 157 6.60 12.78 3.06
CA ALA A 157 5.24 12.26 2.96
C ALA A 157 4.18 13.34 3.18
N LEU A 158 4.47 14.35 4.02
CA LEU A 158 3.58 15.48 4.27
C LEU A 158 3.57 16.48 3.09
N GLN A 159 4.75 16.85 2.58
CA GLN A 159 4.87 17.87 1.52
C GLN A 159 4.53 17.34 0.13
N SER A 160 4.70 16.04 -0.12
CA SER A 160 4.56 15.45 -1.45
C SER A 160 3.95 14.03 -1.40
N PRO A 161 2.72 13.87 -0.85
CA PRO A 161 2.11 12.55 -0.62
C PRO A 161 1.97 11.71 -1.90
N GLU A 162 1.74 12.33 -3.06
CA GLU A 162 1.63 11.61 -4.34
C GLU A 162 2.98 11.12 -4.90
N GLN A 163 4.09 11.70 -4.46
CA GLN A 163 5.44 11.30 -4.91
C GLN A 163 6.19 10.49 -3.86
N ALA A 164 5.76 10.56 -2.59
CA ALA A 164 6.37 9.88 -1.46
C ALA A 164 5.99 8.39 -1.42
N SER A 165 6.41 7.65 -2.45
CA SER A 165 6.22 6.20 -2.54
C SER A 165 7.51 5.43 -2.26
N VAL A 166 7.36 4.15 -1.88
CA VAL A 166 8.47 3.22 -1.67
C VAL A 166 9.32 3.07 -2.94
N GLY A 167 8.70 2.96 -4.12
CA GLY A 167 9.41 2.84 -5.39
C GLY A 167 10.26 4.07 -5.71
N ARG A 168 9.74 5.28 -5.40
CA ARG A 168 10.52 6.51 -5.58
C ARG A 168 11.68 6.60 -4.59
N LEU A 169 11.46 6.20 -3.34
CA LEU A 169 12.52 6.12 -2.33
C LEU A 169 13.62 5.14 -2.76
N CYS A 170 13.25 3.96 -3.26
CA CYS A 170 14.19 2.95 -3.75
C CYS A 170 15.05 3.47 -4.90
N ALA A 171 14.45 4.17 -5.88
CA ALA A 171 15.18 4.80 -6.97
C ALA A 171 16.17 5.87 -6.45
N ILE A 172 15.76 6.69 -5.48
CA ILE A 172 16.63 7.70 -4.86
C ILE A 172 17.81 7.05 -4.13
N LEU A 173 17.57 6.00 -3.36
CA LEU A 173 18.62 5.26 -2.65
C LEU A 173 19.61 4.62 -3.63
N GLU A 174 19.12 4.09 -4.74
CA GLU A 174 19.97 3.57 -5.82
C GLU A 174 20.81 4.66 -6.49
N GLU A 175 20.22 5.82 -6.82
CA GLU A 175 20.94 6.98 -7.35
C GLU A 175 22.01 7.51 -6.37
N MET A 176 21.76 7.41 -5.07
CA MET A 176 22.72 7.73 -4.02
C MET A 176 23.83 6.68 -3.91
N GLY A 177 23.71 5.52 -4.55
CA GLY A 177 24.62 4.38 -4.40
C GLY A 177 24.49 3.67 -3.05
N ARG A 178 23.29 3.69 -2.45
CA ARG A 178 22.90 3.05 -1.19
C ARG A 178 21.99 1.84 -1.44
N SER A 179 22.49 0.88 -2.23
CA SER A 179 21.79 -0.38 -2.50
C SER A 179 21.53 -1.17 -1.21
N ASP A 180 22.38 -1.04 -0.20
CA ASP A 180 22.17 -1.63 1.13
C ASP A 180 20.86 -1.17 1.79
N ALA A 181 20.57 0.14 1.74
CA ALA A 181 19.34 0.71 2.29
C ALA A 181 18.12 0.36 1.44
N ARG A 182 18.27 0.31 0.10
CA ARG A 182 17.21 -0.15 -0.81
C ARG A 182 16.87 -1.62 -0.56
N ASP A 183 17.86 -2.48 -0.47
CA ASP A 183 17.67 -3.92 -0.28
C ASP A 183 17.07 -4.20 1.11
N ALA A 184 17.42 -3.40 2.13
CA ALA A 184 16.72 -3.41 3.42
C ALA A 184 15.23 -3.11 3.27
N LEU A 185 14.87 -2.02 2.57
CA LEU A 185 13.46 -1.71 2.30
C LEU A 185 12.74 -2.86 1.58
N TYR A 186 13.35 -3.45 0.55
CA TYR A 186 12.72 -4.53 -0.19
C TYR A 186 12.31 -5.73 0.68
N ARG A 187 13.01 -5.96 1.79
CA ARG A 187 12.71 -7.04 2.73
C ARG A 187 11.61 -6.68 3.73
N THR A 188 11.46 -5.40 4.08
CA THR A 188 10.65 -4.98 5.23
C THR A 188 9.35 -4.27 4.87
N VAL A 189 9.18 -3.85 3.61
CA VAL A 189 7.94 -3.21 3.14
C VAL A 189 6.88 -4.23 2.72
N PRO A 190 5.60 -3.87 2.78
CA PRO A 190 4.56 -4.67 2.12
C PRO A 190 4.89 -4.85 0.63
N LEU A 191 4.93 -6.09 0.17
CA LEU A 191 5.22 -6.42 -1.24
C LEU A 191 4.05 -6.08 -2.17
N TYR A 192 2.85 -5.99 -1.61
CA TYR A 192 1.62 -5.55 -2.22
C TYR A 192 0.59 -5.25 -1.13
N LEU A 193 -0.50 -4.57 -1.49
CA LEU A 193 -1.68 -4.41 -0.65
C LEU A 193 -2.93 -4.78 -1.47
N PHE A 194 -3.96 -5.30 -0.82
CA PHE A 194 -5.28 -5.47 -1.43
C PHE A 194 -6.25 -4.41 -0.92
N ALA A 195 -7.09 -3.88 -1.80
CA ALA A 195 -8.23 -3.09 -1.37
C ALA A 195 -9.17 -3.94 -0.49
N PRO A 196 -9.74 -3.38 0.59
CA PRO A 196 -10.78 -4.05 1.36
C PRO A 196 -11.96 -4.43 0.44
N LEU A 197 -12.52 -5.63 0.63
CA LEU A 197 -13.65 -6.14 -0.18
C LEU A 197 -14.91 -5.25 -0.13
N ASP A 198 -15.01 -4.34 0.84
CA ASP A 198 -16.19 -3.52 1.09
C ASP A 198 -16.09 -2.08 0.53
N GLU A 199 -15.00 -1.70 -0.13
CA GLU A 199 -14.92 -0.39 -0.78
C GLU A 199 -15.45 -0.45 -2.22
N PRO A 200 -16.62 0.14 -2.52
CA PRO A 200 -17.06 0.28 -3.90
C PRO A 200 -16.05 1.18 -4.64
N PRO A 201 -15.72 0.87 -5.91
CA PRO A 201 -14.78 1.67 -6.67
C PRO A 201 -15.34 3.09 -6.79
N THR A 202 -14.66 4.06 -6.18
CA THR A 202 -14.97 5.49 -6.30
C THR A 202 -14.59 5.95 -7.71
N GLY A 203 -15.51 5.73 -8.64
CA GLY A 203 -15.51 6.37 -9.94
C GLY A 203 -15.74 7.88 -9.78
N SER A 204 -14.69 8.65 -10.06
CA SER A 204 -14.67 10.01 -10.61
C SER A 204 -15.84 10.95 -10.27
N THR A 205 -15.55 11.93 -9.43
CA THR A 205 -16.24 13.22 -9.38
C THR A 205 -16.09 13.98 -10.70
N ASN A 206 -17.20 14.26 -11.39
CA ASN A 206 -17.62 15.59 -11.87
C ASN A 206 -18.66 15.48 -12.99
N GLY A 207 -19.75 16.24 -12.87
CA GLY A 207 -20.59 16.59 -14.02
C GLY A 207 -22.08 16.64 -13.73
N THR A 208 -22.52 17.72 -13.11
CA THR A 208 -23.90 18.20 -13.07
C THR A 208 -24.51 18.19 -14.48
N HIS A 209 -25.47 17.29 -14.76
CA HIS A 209 -26.49 17.50 -15.81
C HIS A 209 -27.71 16.62 -15.55
N HIS A 210 -28.80 17.24 -15.11
CA HIS A 210 -30.15 16.72 -15.28
C HIS A 210 -30.40 16.50 -16.79
N PRO A 211 -31.15 15.44 -17.14
CA PRO A 211 -32.49 15.72 -17.63
C PRO A 211 -33.57 14.77 -17.09
N HIS A 212 -34.77 15.30 -17.21
CA HIS A 212 -36.07 14.86 -16.76
C HIS A 212 -36.68 13.88 -17.76
N GLU A 213 -37.04 12.66 -17.34
CA GLU A 213 -38.06 11.87 -18.05
C GLU A 213 -39.00 11.18 -17.06
N ALA A 214 -40.25 11.63 -17.14
CA ALA A 214 -41.41 11.06 -16.50
C ALA A 214 -41.74 9.71 -17.12
N ASN A 215 -42.14 8.74 -16.31
CA ASN A 215 -43.06 7.71 -16.76
C ASN A 215 -44.10 7.38 -15.69
N ASP A 216 -45.25 7.98 -15.95
CA ASP A 216 -46.59 7.70 -15.47
C ASP A 216 -47.09 6.33 -15.97
N SER A 217 -47.88 5.62 -15.14
CA SER A 217 -48.87 4.57 -15.43
C SER A 217 -49.20 3.87 -14.10
N GLY A 218 -50.29 4.18 -13.38
CA GLY A 218 -51.68 3.75 -13.64
C GLY A 218 -51.89 2.31 -13.11
N VAL A 219 -52.86 1.92 -12.26
CA VAL A 219 -54.31 2.18 -12.30
C VAL A 219 -55.02 1.65 -11.00
N MET A 220 -55.79 2.54 -10.35
CA MET A 220 -57.17 2.51 -9.75
C MET A 220 -57.71 1.54 -8.64
N SER A 221 -58.28 2.22 -7.61
CA SER A 221 -59.60 2.11 -6.93
C SER A 221 -59.98 0.87 -6.07
N SER A 222 -60.65 0.99 -4.91
CA SER A 222 -61.91 1.74 -4.69
C SER A 222 -62.29 2.01 -3.21
N SER A 223 -62.81 3.23 -2.96
CA SER A 223 -64.03 3.65 -2.22
C SER A 223 -64.35 3.28 -0.75
N HIS A 224 -64.55 4.34 0.07
CA HIS A 224 -65.71 4.73 0.93
C HIS A 224 -65.18 5.48 2.18
N SER A 225 -65.74 6.53 2.78
CA SER A 225 -66.92 7.38 2.59
C SER A 225 -66.84 8.59 3.55
N THR A 226 -67.09 9.81 3.04
CA THR A 226 -67.78 10.97 3.64
C THR A 226 -67.75 11.24 5.16
N SER A 227 -67.21 12.39 5.60
CA SER A 227 -68.01 13.56 6.07
C SER A 227 -67.13 14.69 6.64
N ASP A 228 -67.09 15.81 5.92
CA ASP A 228 -66.76 17.18 6.38
C ASP A 228 -67.95 17.79 7.17
N PRO A 229 -67.91 19.07 7.64
CA PRO A 229 -66.79 19.93 8.05
C PRO A 229 -67.09 20.65 9.40
N ARG A 230 -66.13 21.38 9.98
CA ARG A 230 -66.44 22.72 10.53
C ARG A 230 -65.20 23.56 10.79
N SER A 231 -65.21 24.71 10.13
CA SER A 231 -64.35 25.86 10.19
C SER A 231 -64.30 26.51 11.58
N SER A 232 -63.12 27.00 11.97
CA SER A 232 -62.98 28.38 12.45
C SER A 232 -61.52 28.78 12.60
N SER A 233 -61.15 29.75 11.76
CA SER A 233 -60.02 30.66 11.87
C SER A 233 -59.97 31.33 13.26
N THR A 234 -58.78 31.69 13.76
CA THR A 234 -58.30 33.09 13.84
C THR A 234 -57.08 33.21 14.76
N ILE A 235 -55.99 33.71 14.17
CA ILE A 235 -54.88 34.52 14.70
C ILE A 235 -55.15 35.26 16.04
N SER A 236 -54.19 35.22 16.97
CA SER A 236 -53.51 36.42 17.50
C SER A 236 -52.57 36.11 18.67
N ARG A 237 -51.32 36.57 18.50
CA ARG A 237 -50.23 36.81 19.47
C ARG A 237 -49.60 35.63 20.20
#